data_AF-A0A964Q0K8-F1
#
_entry.id   AF-A0A964Q0K8-F1
#
_cell.length_a   1.000
_cell.length_b   1.000
_cell.length_c   1.000
_cell.angle_alpha   90.00
_cell.angle_beta   90.00
_cell.angle_gamma   90.00
#
_symmetry.space_group_name_H-M   'P 1'
#
loop_
_entity.id
_entity.type
_entity.pdbx_description
1 polymer ?
#
loop_
_entity_poly.entity_id
_entity_poly.type
_entity_poly.pdbx_seq_one_letter_code
_entity_poly.pdbx_strand_id
1 'polypeptide(L)'
;MNNKQSITIGYEIQGLRIDRALIPWNADSLLVEMLIRFPPKSPCAPKDFLITMGDDDPLIGNEIQITSEGEFNSGKVLFRADPPVKNVTAKVYIKKKLRHEMAIPFLSREKFLKGLSFNQASLSCLYDQGAVACKSYYPAGIRNMSIGGIIKSVHGFEPLLGTTLALALTMGKNKKILPWTPNIPQAGEAMIPLTIPLGTFPRKMGVLESSLLVDGEEIGGGKFQGLSTPEFLRTIEILRAGFVVWNENNMPHLWDNLDSLKAGHRFGPTFWLHSDLQDCVGLADGKINGYLHGSVQPMTLWEGKIPITHVPRLFSPLSMASTHFQELKLFELVIARHPVSRISLASKPKAIFTNEGTIASPVSMDSESPISNKDLLKKLNSLANPN
;
A
#
# COMPACT_ATOMS: atom_id res chain seq x y z
N MET A 1 -0.23 -3.72 -59.40
CA MET A 1 -0.43 -4.73 -58.34
C MET A 1 0.27 -4.23 -57.08
N ASN A 2 -0.49 -3.87 -56.05
CA ASN A 2 0.04 -3.36 -54.79
C ASN A 2 0.60 -4.54 -53.97
N ASN A 3 1.90 -4.79 -54.09
CA ASN A 3 2.60 -5.71 -53.19
C ASN A 3 2.56 -5.11 -51.78
N LYS A 4 1.68 -5.63 -50.92
CA LYS A 4 1.71 -5.32 -49.49
C LYS A 4 3.05 -5.81 -48.93
N GLN A 5 3.87 -4.87 -48.49
CA GLN A 5 5.09 -5.10 -47.73
C GLN A 5 4.86 -4.49 -46.36
N SER A 6 5.24 -5.20 -45.31
CA SER A 6 5.22 -4.65 -43.95
C SER A 6 6.57 -4.87 -43.31
N ILE A 7 7.03 -3.86 -42.56
CA ILE A 7 8.25 -3.94 -41.81
C ILE A 7 7.92 -3.80 -40.33
N THR A 8 8.49 -4.69 -39.53
CA THR A 8 8.41 -4.67 -38.08
C THR A 8 9.79 -4.44 -37.52
N ILE A 9 9.90 -3.54 -36.55
CA ILE A 9 11.13 -3.26 -35.83
C ILE A 9 11.00 -3.84 -34.43
N GLY A 10 12.05 -4.48 -33.96
CA GLY A 10 12.17 -5.00 -32.60
C GLY A 10 13.62 -5.01 -32.14
N TYR A 11 13.85 -5.55 -30.95
CA TYR A 11 15.19 -5.72 -30.41
C TYR A 11 15.26 -6.98 -29.55
N GLU A 12 16.48 -7.44 -29.28
CA GLU A 12 16.74 -8.44 -28.25
C GLU A 12 17.31 -7.78 -27.01
N ILE A 13 16.92 -8.24 -25.82
CA ILE A 13 17.48 -7.84 -24.54
C ILE A 13 17.47 -9.03 -23.58
N GLN A 14 18.62 -9.39 -23.02
CA GLN A 14 18.79 -10.57 -22.17
C GLN A 14 18.23 -11.86 -22.82
N GLY A 15 18.38 -11.98 -24.14
CA GLY A 15 17.84 -13.11 -24.92
C GLY A 15 16.34 -13.10 -25.17
N LEU A 16 15.61 -12.07 -24.72
CA LEU A 16 14.19 -11.87 -25.02
C LEU A 16 14.01 -11.00 -26.27
N ARG A 17 13.19 -11.46 -27.21
CA ARG A 17 12.78 -10.69 -28.38
C ARG A 17 11.59 -9.79 -28.06
N ILE A 18 11.74 -8.48 -28.28
CA ILE A 18 10.72 -7.47 -28.07
C ILE A 18 10.37 -6.81 -29.40
N ASP A 19 9.14 -6.98 -29.87
CA ASP A 19 8.67 -6.37 -31.12
C ASP A 19 8.16 -4.93 -30.87
N ARG A 20 9.09 -4.01 -30.57
CA ARG A 20 8.83 -2.56 -30.43
C ARG A 20 9.85 -1.73 -31.21
N ALA A 21 9.36 -0.63 -31.79
CA ALA A 21 10.17 0.28 -32.58
C ALA A 21 11.16 1.14 -31.78
N LEU A 22 10.89 1.40 -30.49
CA LEU A 22 11.76 2.21 -29.64
C LEU A 22 12.86 1.35 -29.04
N ILE A 23 14.10 1.54 -29.53
CA ILE A 23 15.25 0.69 -29.16
C ILE A 23 15.95 1.29 -27.93
N PRO A 24 16.05 0.56 -26.80
CA PRO A 24 16.73 1.05 -25.61
C PRO A 24 18.25 0.93 -25.72
N TRP A 25 18.95 1.76 -24.93
CA TRP A 25 20.42 1.79 -24.84
C TRP A 25 21.07 0.47 -24.43
N ASN A 26 20.33 -0.42 -23.76
CA ASN A 26 20.79 -1.72 -23.29
C ASN A 26 20.22 -2.90 -24.11
N ALA A 27 19.71 -2.64 -25.32
CA ALA A 27 19.43 -3.72 -26.25
C ALA A 27 20.72 -4.46 -26.61
N ASP A 28 20.64 -5.78 -26.79
CA ASP A 28 21.74 -6.62 -27.25
C ASP A 28 21.86 -6.58 -28.78
N SER A 29 20.72 -6.49 -29.48
CA SER A 29 20.68 -6.36 -30.94
C SER A 29 19.39 -5.71 -31.43
N LEU A 30 19.49 -5.03 -32.58
CA LEU A 30 18.36 -4.53 -33.34
C LEU A 30 17.87 -5.63 -34.30
N LEU A 31 16.56 -5.83 -34.34
CA LEU A 31 15.89 -6.74 -35.26
C LEU A 31 15.02 -5.94 -36.22
N VAL A 32 15.23 -6.12 -37.51
CA VAL A 32 14.33 -5.59 -38.55
C VAL A 32 13.76 -6.76 -39.33
N GLU A 33 12.45 -6.92 -39.28
CA GLU A 33 11.74 -7.98 -39.97
C GLU A 33 10.95 -7.40 -41.12
N MET A 34 11.18 -7.90 -42.33
CA MET A 34 10.45 -7.49 -43.52
C MET A 34 9.61 -8.66 -44.04
N LEU A 35 8.30 -8.44 -44.11
CA LEU A 35 7.37 -9.33 -44.79
C LEU A 35 7.14 -8.83 -46.22
N ILE A 36 7.37 -9.71 -47.18
CA ILE A 36 7.25 -9.43 -48.60
C ILE A 36 6.36 -10.44 -49.28
N ARG A 37 5.63 -10.00 -50.30
CA ARG A 37 4.94 -10.89 -51.23
C ARG A 37 5.57 -10.78 -52.62
N PHE A 38 5.80 -11.91 -53.26
CA PHE A 38 6.39 -11.99 -54.59
C PHE A 38 5.80 -13.13 -55.42
N PRO A 39 5.85 -13.04 -56.76
CA PRO A 39 5.35 -14.10 -57.64
C PRO A 39 6.14 -15.42 -57.47
N PRO A 40 5.51 -16.60 -57.64
CA PRO A 40 6.13 -17.90 -57.40
C PRO A 40 7.42 -18.15 -58.20
N LYS A 41 7.52 -17.57 -59.39
CA LYS A 41 8.66 -17.72 -60.31
C LYS A 41 9.76 -16.67 -60.11
N SER A 42 9.63 -15.77 -59.12
CA SER A 42 10.64 -14.75 -58.84
C SER A 42 11.69 -15.31 -57.87
N PRO A 43 12.95 -15.55 -58.30
CA PRO A 43 14.00 -15.92 -57.37
C PRO A 43 14.24 -14.75 -56.41
N CYS A 44 14.16 -15.06 -55.12
CA CYS A 44 14.55 -14.20 -54.01
C CYS A 44 15.53 -14.97 -53.13
N ALA A 45 16.74 -14.45 -53.00
CA ALA A 45 17.75 -14.95 -52.06
C ALA A 45 18.00 -13.89 -50.97
N PRO A 46 18.50 -14.26 -49.77
CA PRO A 46 18.80 -13.28 -48.72
C PRO A 46 19.70 -12.11 -49.18
N LYS A 47 20.66 -12.39 -50.07
CA LYS A 47 21.55 -11.40 -50.72
C LYS A 47 20.84 -10.33 -51.58
N ASP A 48 19.60 -10.59 -51.99
CA ASP A 48 18.80 -9.60 -52.74
C ASP A 48 18.24 -8.51 -51.82
N PHE A 49 18.34 -8.70 -50.50
CA PHE A 49 17.82 -7.82 -49.47
C PHE A 49 18.96 -7.16 -48.73
N LEU A 50 18.97 -5.83 -48.73
CA LEU A 50 19.96 -5.02 -48.05
C LEU A 50 19.26 -3.99 -47.16
N ILE A 51 19.82 -3.73 -46.00
CA ILE A 51 19.43 -2.61 -45.15
C ILE A 51 20.65 -1.75 -44.86
N THR A 52 20.50 -0.43 -44.97
CA THR A 52 21.53 0.54 -44.58
C THR A 52 20.98 1.41 -43.46
N MET A 53 21.77 1.71 -42.45
CA MET A 53 21.36 2.52 -41.30
C MET A 53 22.36 3.65 -41.11
N GLY A 54 21.93 4.89 -41.34
CA GLY A 54 22.84 6.03 -41.33
C GLY A 54 23.99 5.86 -42.33
N ASP A 55 25.23 5.97 -41.83
CA ASP A 55 26.48 5.89 -42.61
C ASP A 55 27.15 4.50 -42.51
N ASP A 56 26.48 3.52 -41.88
CA ASP A 56 27.03 2.18 -41.68
C ASP A 56 27.00 1.34 -42.98
N ASP A 57 27.85 0.31 -43.02
CA ASP A 57 27.91 -0.62 -44.15
C ASP A 57 26.56 -1.36 -44.36
N PRO A 58 26.18 -1.66 -45.62
CA PRO A 58 24.95 -2.38 -45.89
C PRO A 58 24.94 -3.78 -45.28
N LEU A 59 23.90 -4.07 -44.48
CA LEU A 59 23.66 -5.39 -43.92
C LEU A 59 22.82 -6.22 -44.89
N ILE A 60 23.26 -7.45 -45.14
CA ILE A 60 22.55 -8.44 -45.96
C ILE A 60 21.51 -9.16 -45.08
N GLY A 61 20.36 -9.52 -45.64
CA GLY A 61 19.37 -10.33 -44.93
C GLY A 61 19.97 -11.64 -44.42
N ASN A 62 19.77 -11.95 -43.14
CA ASN A 62 20.36 -13.14 -42.52
C ASN A 62 19.69 -14.41 -43.06
N GLU A 63 18.37 -14.42 -43.07
CA GLU A 63 17.57 -15.58 -43.47
C GLU A 63 16.32 -15.13 -44.23
N ILE A 64 15.81 -16.00 -45.10
CA ILE A 64 14.49 -15.84 -45.74
C ILE A 64 13.65 -17.10 -45.50
N GLN A 65 12.54 -16.93 -44.79
CA GLN A 65 11.53 -17.98 -44.67
C GLN A 65 10.47 -17.74 -45.73
N ILE A 66 10.31 -18.69 -46.66
CA ILE A 66 9.35 -18.58 -47.76
C ILE A 66 8.20 -19.55 -47.48
N THR A 67 6.98 -19.02 -47.51
CA THR A 67 5.74 -19.79 -47.43
C THR A 67 4.96 -19.58 -48.72
N SER A 68 4.59 -20.68 -49.38
CA SER A 68 3.77 -20.64 -50.59
C SER A 68 2.29 -20.53 -50.21
N GLU A 69 1.65 -19.42 -50.54
CA GLU A 69 0.24 -19.16 -50.25
C GLU A 69 -0.53 -18.85 -51.54
N GLY A 70 -1.09 -19.88 -52.17
CA GLY A 70 -1.90 -19.74 -53.39
C GLY A 70 -1.11 -19.19 -54.58
N GLU A 71 -1.55 -18.06 -55.14
CA GLU A 71 -0.93 -17.44 -56.33
C GLU A 71 0.36 -16.65 -56.02
N PHE A 72 0.72 -16.47 -54.75
CA PHE A 72 1.88 -15.70 -54.32
C PHE A 72 2.74 -16.46 -53.31
N ASN A 73 4.03 -16.15 -53.29
CA ASN A 73 4.92 -16.53 -52.20
C ASN A 73 5.00 -15.37 -51.19
N SER A 74 4.86 -15.70 -49.91
CA SER A 74 5.13 -14.81 -48.79
C SER A 74 6.54 -15.10 -48.26
N GLY A 75 7.39 -14.08 -48.13
CA GLY A 75 8.72 -14.19 -47.57
C GLY A 75 8.88 -13.36 -46.31
N LYS A 76 9.54 -13.90 -45.31
CA LYS A 76 9.96 -13.19 -44.09
C LYS A 76 11.47 -13.11 -44.08
N VAL A 77 11.99 -11.89 -44.17
CA VAL A 77 13.43 -11.61 -44.12
C VAL A 77 13.75 -10.98 -42.77
N LEU A 78 14.73 -11.53 -42.05
CA LEU A 78 15.22 -10.97 -40.79
C LEU A 78 16.60 -10.36 -41.01
N PHE A 79 16.76 -9.12 -40.55
CA PHE A 79 18.06 -8.46 -40.42
C PHE A 79 18.37 -8.33 -38.93
N ARG A 80 19.60 -8.70 -38.56
CA ARG A 80 20.13 -8.50 -37.21
C ARG A 80 21.30 -7.53 -37.29
N ALA A 81 21.26 -6.48 -36.48
CA ALA A 81 22.24 -5.42 -36.47
C ALA A 81 22.63 -5.02 -35.04
N ASP A 82 23.71 -4.27 -34.92
CA ASP A 82 24.06 -3.62 -33.67
C ASP A 82 22.99 -2.58 -33.30
N PRO A 83 22.66 -2.42 -32.00
CA PRO A 83 21.72 -1.41 -31.56
C PRO A 83 22.22 0.01 -31.90
N PRO A 84 21.34 0.92 -32.34
CA PRO A 84 21.73 2.29 -32.62
C PRO A 84 22.02 3.02 -31.30
N VAL A 85 22.95 3.99 -31.33
CA VAL A 85 23.28 4.88 -30.18
C VAL A 85 22.58 6.25 -30.25
N LYS A 86 21.82 6.49 -31.30
CA LYS A 86 21.04 7.70 -31.58
C LYS A 86 19.88 7.36 -32.51
N ASN A 87 18.94 8.28 -32.72
CA ASN A 87 17.92 8.07 -33.75
C ASN A 87 18.59 7.92 -35.11
N VAL A 88 18.23 6.89 -35.86
CA VAL A 88 18.77 6.62 -37.20
C VAL A 88 17.66 6.41 -38.21
N THR A 89 17.96 6.64 -39.49
CA THR A 89 17.07 6.31 -40.60
C THR A 89 17.58 5.05 -41.27
N ALA A 90 16.72 4.04 -41.35
CA ALA A 90 16.99 2.79 -42.03
C ALA A 90 16.37 2.79 -43.42
N LYS A 91 17.16 2.40 -44.42
CA LYS A 91 16.75 2.28 -45.83
C LYS A 91 16.85 0.83 -46.25
N VAL A 92 15.74 0.26 -46.72
CA VAL A 92 15.64 -1.13 -47.15
C VAL A 92 15.62 -1.19 -48.67
N TYR A 93 16.55 -1.95 -49.23
CA TYR A 93 16.72 -2.15 -50.66
C TYR A 93 16.38 -3.59 -51.03
N ILE A 94 15.68 -3.76 -52.14
CA ILE A 94 15.45 -5.05 -52.78
C ILE A 94 16.04 -4.99 -54.17
N LYS A 95 17.01 -5.86 -54.46
CA LYS A 95 17.76 -5.87 -55.73
C LYS A 95 18.29 -4.48 -56.09
N LYS A 96 18.94 -3.83 -55.11
CA LYS A 96 19.51 -2.47 -55.18
C LYS A 96 18.52 -1.32 -55.39
N LYS A 97 17.21 -1.58 -55.39
CA LYS A 97 16.18 -0.53 -55.46
C LYS A 97 15.67 -0.24 -54.06
N LEU A 98 15.68 1.03 -53.66
CA LEU A 98 15.08 1.48 -52.39
C LEU A 98 13.58 1.13 -52.41
N ARG A 99 13.12 0.44 -51.37
CA ARG A 99 11.73 0.04 -51.21
C ARG A 99 11.07 0.71 -50.02
N HIS A 100 11.83 0.89 -48.95
CA HIS A 100 11.31 1.50 -47.74
C HIS A 100 12.37 2.34 -47.05
N GLU A 101 11.91 3.37 -46.37
CA GLU A 101 12.71 4.24 -45.51
C GLU A 101 11.92 4.46 -44.23
N MET A 102 12.55 4.25 -43.07
CA MET A 102 11.90 4.33 -41.77
C MET A 102 12.84 4.91 -40.72
N ALA A 103 12.27 5.62 -39.75
CA ALA A 103 13.01 6.07 -38.57
C ALA A 103 13.06 4.95 -37.53
N ILE A 104 14.24 4.70 -36.98
CA ILE A 104 14.47 3.83 -35.84
C ILE A 104 14.78 4.72 -34.63
N PRO A 105 13.79 4.96 -33.75
CA PRO A 105 13.98 5.80 -32.58
C PRO A 105 14.82 5.08 -31.51
N PHE A 106 15.72 5.85 -30.91
CA PHE A 106 16.59 5.44 -29.81
C PHE A 106 16.09 6.01 -28.48
N LEU A 107 16.12 5.18 -27.44
CA LEU A 107 15.83 5.55 -26.08
C LEU A 107 17.11 5.53 -25.26
N SER A 108 17.62 6.72 -24.93
CA SER A 108 18.78 6.85 -24.03
C SER A 108 18.41 6.48 -22.59
N ARG A 109 19.43 6.11 -21.82
CA ARG A 109 19.29 5.81 -20.39
C ARG A 109 18.67 6.98 -19.63
N GLU A 110 19.15 8.20 -19.83
CA GLU A 110 18.64 9.37 -19.09
C GLU A 110 17.17 9.63 -19.42
N LYS A 111 16.77 9.46 -20.68
CA LYS A 111 15.38 9.65 -21.11
C LYS A 111 14.47 8.58 -20.51
N PHE A 112 14.95 7.34 -20.45
CA PHE A 112 14.22 6.26 -19.80
C PHE A 112 14.03 6.49 -18.31
N LEU A 113 15.10 6.79 -17.56
CA LEU A 113 15.03 7.02 -16.12
C LEU A 113 14.12 8.21 -15.78
N LYS A 114 14.14 9.29 -16.56
CA LYS A 114 13.19 10.41 -16.44
C LYS A 114 11.73 10.01 -16.71
N GLY A 115 11.51 8.95 -17.50
CA GLY A 115 10.20 8.38 -17.77
C GLY A 115 9.74 7.36 -16.73
N LEU A 116 10.58 7.03 -15.75
CA LEU A 116 10.21 6.20 -14.61
C LEU A 116 9.71 7.06 -13.45
N SER A 117 8.76 6.52 -12.70
CA SER A 117 8.37 7.10 -11.41
C SER A 117 8.01 6.00 -10.43
N PHE A 118 8.35 6.19 -9.16
CA PHE A 118 7.91 5.32 -8.08
C PHE A 118 6.91 6.06 -7.21
N ASN A 119 5.64 5.63 -7.27
CA ASN A 119 4.51 6.29 -6.61
C ASN A 119 3.92 5.42 -5.49
N GLN A 120 3.23 6.06 -4.55
CA GLN A 120 2.46 5.42 -3.47
C GLN A 120 3.28 4.45 -2.61
N ALA A 121 4.50 4.86 -2.24
CA ALA A 121 5.30 4.13 -1.27
C ALA A 121 4.50 4.01 0.05
N SER A 122 4.13 2.79 0.41
CA SER A 122 3.43 2.45 1.64
C SER A 122 4.31 1.52 2.47
N LEU A 123 4.34 1.73 3.78
CA LEU A 123 4.99 0.82 4.70
C LEU A 123 3.92 -0.14 5.24
N SER A 124 4.09 -1.43 5.02
CA SER A 124 3.24 -2.45 5.62
C SER A 124 3.93 -3.03 6.85
N CYS A 125 3.31 -2.85 8.01
CA CYS A 125 3.78 -3.43 9.26
C CYS A 125 3.03 -4.73 9.54
N LEU A 126 3.77 -5.83 9.70
CA LEU A 126 3.22 -7.13 10.06
C LEU A 126 3.20 -7.26 11.59
N TYR A 127 2.00 -7.45 12.13
CA TYR A 127 1.75 -7.83 13.51
C TYR A 127 1.21 -9.26 13.56
N ASP A 128 1.06 -9.82 14.76
CA ASP A 128 0.50 -11.16 15.01
C ASP A 128 -0.84 -11.39 14.31
N GLN A 129 -1.64 -10.32 14.18
CA GLN A 129 -3.01 -10.35 13.67
C GLN A 129 -3.11 -10.05 12.16
N GLY A 130 -1.99 -9.73 11.49
CA GLY A 130 -1.97 -9.41 10.05
C GLY A 130 -1.08 -8.23 9.69
N ALA A 131 -1.03 -7.92 8.40
CA ALA A 131 -0.28 -6.79 7.84
C ALA A 131 -1.19 -5.56 7.68
N VAL A 132 -0.67 -4.38 8.03
CA VAL A 132 -1.40 -3.11 7.91
C VAL A 132 -0.50 -2.09 7.22
N ALA A 133 -1.00 -1.48 6.15
CA ALA A 133 -0.34 -0.38 5.47
C ALA A 133 -0.46 0.92 6.29
N CYS A 134 0.61 1.69 6.36
CA CYS A 134 0.72 2.87 7.20
C CYS A 134 1.74 3.87 6.65
N LYS A 135 1.68 5.10 7.16
CA LYS A 135 2.74 6.11 7.04
C LYS A 135 3.43 6.38 8.36
N SER A 136 2.74 6.13 9.47
CA SER A 136 3.28 6.27 10.81
C SER A 136 3.11 4.94 11.55
N TYR A 137 4.12 4.52 12.30
CA TYR A 137 4.10 3.22 12.97
C TYR A 137 4.70 3.29 14.36
N TYR A 138 4.14 2.51 15.29
CA TYR A 138 4.76 2.26 16.59
C TYR A 138 5.63 0.99 16.49
N PRO A 139 6.96 1.08 16.68
CA PRO A 139 7.87 -0.03 16.39
C PRO A 139 7.67 -1.29 17.25
N ALA A 140 7.08 -1.16 18.45
CA ALA A 140 6.95 -2.27 19.38
C ALA A 140 5.90 -3.29 18.90
N GLY A 141 6.26 -4.58 18.92
CA GLY A 141 5.38 -5.67 18.51
C GLY A 141 5.30 -5.91 17.00
N ILE A 142 5.94 -5.09 16.17
CA ILE A 142 6.09 -5.38 14.73
C ILE A 142 6.93 -6.65 14.58
N ARG A 143 6.45 -7.65 13.84
CA ARG A 143 7.22 -8.86 13.49
C ARG A 143 8.09 -8.64 12.25
N ASN A 144 7.52 -8.03 11.22
CA ASN A 144 8.20 -7.75 9.95
C ASN A 144 7.67 -6.46 9.32
N MET A 145 8.42 -5.90 8.37
CA MET A 145 7.99 -4.74 7.59
C MET A 145 8.26 -4.99 6.12
N SER A 146 7.40 -4.45 5.26
CA SER A 146 7.64 -4.39 3.82
C SER A 146 7.30 -3.00 3.29
N ILE A 147 8.01 -2.57 2.25
CA ILE A 147 7.64 -1.38 1.49
C ILE A 147 6.94 -1.85 0.23
N GLY A 148 5.73 -1.36 0.03
CA GLY A 148 4.98 -1.55 -1.20
C GLY A 148 4.88 -0.24 -1.97
N GLY A 149 4.65 -0.32 -3.27
CA GLY A 149 4.37 0.83 -4.09
C GLY A 149 4.16 0.43 -5.54
N ILE A 150 4.08 1.41 -6.43
CA ILE A 150 3.87 1.19 -7.86
C ILE A 150 4.98 1.90 -8.64
N ILE A 151 5.75 1.15 -9.42
CA ILE A 151 6.62 1.76 -10.44
C ILE A 151 5.79 1.96 -11.67
N LYS A 152 5.91 3.13 -12.30
CA LYS A 152 5.33 3.44 -13.60
C LYS A 152 6.43 3.74 -14.59
N SER A 153 6.22 3.34 -15.84
CA SER A 153 7.11 3.68 -16.95
C SER A 153 6.33 4.19 -18.15
N VAL A 154 6.79 5.30 -18.73
CA VAL A 154 6.26 5.82 -20.00
C VAL A 154 6.73 4.99 -21.20
N HIS A 155 7.84 4.26 -21.06
CA HIS A 155 8.51 3.55 -22.16
C HIS A 155 8.45 2.03 -22.04
N GLY A 156 7.73 1.49 -21.05
CA GLY A 156 7.72 0.07 -20.70
C GLY A 156 8.83 -0.31 -19.72
N PHE A 157 8.87 -1.57 -19.29
CA PHE A 157 9.81 -2.05 -18.26
C PHE A 157 10.92 -2.94 -18.79
N GLU A 158 10.89 -3.27 -20.07
CA GLU A 158 11.91 -4.09 -20.73
C GLU A 158 13.32 -3.50 -20.55
N PRO A 159 13.54 -2.16 -20.60
CA PRO A 159 14.86 -1.61 -20.36
C PRO A 159 15.36 -1.76 -18.90
N LEU A 160 14.53 -2.20 -17.96
CA LEU A 160 15.00 -2.59 -16.62
C LEU A 160 15.73 -3.93 -16.62
N LEU A 161 15.60 -4.75 -17.67
CA LEU A 161 16.35 -5.99 -17.80
C LEU A 161 17.85 -5.68 -17.88
N GLY A 162 18.64 -6.31 -17.02
CA GLY A 162 20.07 -6.03 -16.90
C GLY A 162 20.43 -4.76 -16.13
N THR A 163 19.46 -4.00 -15.61
CA THR A 163 19.72 -2.92 -14.65
C THR A 163 19.75 -3.45 -13.23
N THR A 164 20.50 -2.76 -12.37
CA THR A 164 20.53 -3.04 -10.93
C THR A 164 19.40 -2.27 -10.25
N LEU A 165 18.52 -3.01 -9.59
CA LEU A 165 17.40 -2.44 -8.86
C LEU A 165 17.63 -2.63 -7.36
N ALA A 166 17.39 -1.58 -6.59
CA ALA A 166 17.57 -1.63 -5.16
C ALA A 166 16.63 -0.67 -4.43
N LEU A 167 16.35 -0.97 -3.17
CA LEU A 167 15.69 -0.07 -2.25
C LEU A 167 16.73 0.50 -1.28
N ALA A 168 16.95 1.81 -1.33
CA ALA A 168 17.69 2.51 -0.31
C ALA A 168 16.76 2.86 0.86
N LEU A 169 17.19 2.53 2.06
CA LEU A 169 16.53 2.89 3.31
C LEU A 169 17.48 3.78 4.11
N THR A 170 17.02 4.98 4.41
CA THR A 170 17.79 5.95 5.19
C THR A 170 17.06 6.25 6.49
N MET A 171 17.78 6.19 7.60
CA MET A 171 17.25 6.54 8.91
C MET A 171 18.35 7.24 9.73
N GLY A 172 18.19 8.55 9.88
CA GLY A 172 19.26 9.41 10.39
C GLY A 172 20.51 9.29 9.53
N LYS A 173 21.65 8.90 10.13
CA LYS A 173 22.92 8.70 9.42
C LYS A 173 23.09 7.30 8.81
N ASN A 174 22.16 6.37 9.09
CA ASN A 174 22.29 4.99 8.63
C ASN A 174 21.59 4.83 7.27
N LYS A 175 22.33 4.44 6.24
CA LYS A 175 21.80 4.06 4.93
C LYS A 175 22.04 2.57 4.69
N LYS A 176 20.99 1.85 4.27
CA LYS A 176 21.10 0.45 3.83
C LYS A 176 20.52 0.33 2.43
N ILE A 177 21.21 -0.41 1.59
CA ILE A 177 20.75 -0.72 0.23
C ILE A 177 20.34 -2.18 0.22
N LEU A 178 19.09 -2.44 -0.16
CA LEU A 178 18.53 -3.77 -0.31
C LEU A 178 18.42 -4.05 -1.81
N PRO A 179 19.23 -4.98 -2.37
CA PRO A 179 19.07 -5.36 -3.77
C PRO A 179 17.68 -5.98 -3.95
N TRP A 180 17.06 -5.69 -5.10
CA TRP A 180 15.73 -6.15 -5.43
C TRP A 180 15.70 -6.63 -6.87
N THR A 181 15.15 -7.82 -7.09
CA THR A 181 14.96 -8.36 -8.43
C THR A 181 13.45 -8.41 -8.69
N PRO A 182 12.88 -7.48 -9.49
CA PRO A 182 11.50 -7.62 -9.91
C PRO A 182 11.31 -8.88 -10.72
N ASN A 183 10.15 -9.50 -10.54
CA ASN A 183 9.53 -10.24 -11.64
C ASN A 183 9.00 -9.19 -12.60
N ILE A 184 9.80 -8.82 -13.61
CA ILE A 184 9.36 -7.89 -14.66
C ILE A 184 8.30 -8.64 -15.48
N PRO A 185 7.03 -8.18 -15.47
CA PRO A 185 5.99 -8.81 -16.26
C PRO A 185 6.29 -8.66 -17.75
N GLN A 186 5.66 -9.52 -18.54
CA GLN A 186 5.83 -9.52 -19.99
C GLN A 186 5.38 -8.18 -20.61
N ALA A 187 5.86 -7.93 -21.82
CA ALA A 187 5.80 -6.63 -22.47
C ALA A 187 4.40 -6.01 -22.49
N GLY A 188 4.29 -4.74 -22.04
CA GLY A 188 3.11 -3.89 -22.26
C GLY A 188 2.49 -3.28 -21.00
N GLU A 189 2.92 -3.70 -19.81
CA GLU A 189 2.42 -3.10 -18.58
C GLU A 189 3.03 -1.70 -18.37
N ALA A 190 2.18 -0.74 -18.04
CA ALA A 190 2.60 0.63 -17.70
C ALA A 190 2.91 0.80 -16.21
N MET A 191 2.53 -0.18 -15.38
CA MET A 191 2.63 -0.12 -13.93
C MET A 191 2.94 -1.51 -13.34
N ILE A 192 3.89 -1.58 -12.39
CA ILE A 192 4.21 -2.82 -11.65
C ILE A 192 4.02 -2.57 -10.15
N PRO A 193 3.18 -3.37 -9.46
CA PRO A 193 3.13 -3.35 -8.00
C PRO A 193 4.38 -4.01 -7.42
N LEU A 194 4.97 -3.39 -6.41
CA LEU A 194 6.13 -3.91 -5.70
C LEU A 194 5.75 -4.26 -4.27
N THR A 195 6.43 -5.25 -3.71
CA THR A 195 6.52 -5.45 -2.25
C THR A 195 7.92 -5.93 -1.93
N ILE A 196 8.65 -5.12 -1.16
CA ILE A 196 10.05 -5.37 -0.80
C ILE A 196 10.09 -5.61 0.72
N PRO A 197 10.39 -6.84 1.19
CA PRO A 197 10.53 -7.12 2.61
C PRO A 197 11.79 -6.45 3.17
N LEU A 198 11.67 -5.79 4.31
CA LEU A 198 12.79 -5.07 4.95
C LEU A 198 13.58 -5.95 5.93
N GLY A 199 13.07 -7.14 6.24
CA GLY A 199 13.71 -8.10 7.13
C GLY A 199 13.99 -7.51 8.52
N THR A 200 15.25 -7.55 8.95
CA THR A 200 15.72 -7.07 10.26
C THR A 200 16.01 -5.57 10.31
N PHE A 201 15.66 -4.78 9.27
CA PHE A 201 15.91 -3.34 9.25
C PHE A 201 15.31 -2.66 10.50
N PRO A 202 16.00 -1.68 11.11
CA PRO A 202 15.79 -1.42 12.52
C PRO A 202 14.40 -0.84 12.78
N ARG A 203 13.71 -1.48 13.72
CA ARG A 203 12.48 -0.99 14.36
C ARG A 203 12.84 0.20 15.27
N LYS A 204 13.28 1.30 14.69
CA LYS A 204 13.71 2.50 15.40
C LYS A 204 12.71 3.63 15.20
N MET A 205 12.73 4.55 16.16
CA MET A 205 11.95 5.79 16.14
C MET A 205 12.60 6.79 15.18
N GLY A 206 11.82 7.74 14.68
CA GLY A 206 12.26 8.79 13.76
C GLY A 206 11.80 8.57 12.32
N VAL A 207 12.32 9.39 11.42
CA VAL A 207 11.94 9.35 10.00
C VAL A 207 12.73 8.26 9.28
N LEU A 208 11.99 7.33 8.69
CA LEU A 208 12.47 6.35 7.74
C LEU A 208 12.19 6.87 6.33
N GLU A 209 13.25 7.10 5.55
CA GLU A 209 13.13 7.45 4.14
C GLU A 209 13.40 6.21 3.30
N SER A 210 12.55 5.96 2.31
CA SER A 210 12.75 4.93 1.31
C SER A 210 12.90 5.55 -0.07
N SER A 211 13.83 5.02 -0.85
CA SER A 211 14.11 5.49 -2.19
C SER A 211 14.38 4.30 -3.09
N LEU A 212 13.64 4.18 -4.19
CA LEU A 212 13.90 3.19 -5.22
C LEU A 212 15.07 3.67 -6.08
N LEU A 213 16.08 2.81 -6.22
CA LEU A 213 17.27 3.03 -7.02
C LEU A 213 17.24 2.16 -8.27
N VAL A 214 17.58 2.77 -9.41
CA VAL A 214 17.87 2.10 -10.69
C VAL A 214 19.28 2.47 -11.08
N ASP A 215 20.21 1.51 -11.10
CA ASP A 215 21.64 1.75 -11.34
C ASP A 215 22.22 2.84 -10.43
N GLY A 216 21.76 2.88 -9.18
CA GLY A 216 22.16 3.85 -8.18
C GLY A 216 21.46 5.21 -8.26
N GLU A 217 20.66 5.47 -9.31
CA GLU A 217 19.87 6.71 -9.43
C GLU A 217 18.51 6.58 -8.75
N GLU A 218 18.14 7.61 -8.00
CA GLU A 218 16.87 7.66 -7.29
C GLU A 218 15.72 8.06 -8.22
N ILE A 219 14.72 7.19 -8.31
CA ILE A 219 13.54 7.38 -9.17
C ILE A 219 12.32 7.87 -8.39
N GLY A 220 12.32 7.68 -7.08
CA GLY A 220 11.23 8.12 -6.21
C GLY A 220 11.25 7.37 -4.89
N GLY A 221 10.39 7.80 -3.97
CA GLY A 221 10.47 7.37 -2.59
C GLY A 221 9.32 7.80 -1.70
N GLY A 222 9.45 7.49 -0.43
CA GLY A 222 8.49 7.88 0.62
C GLY A 222 9.19 8.15 1.95
N LYS A 223 8.49 8.86 2.83
CA LYS A 223 8.90 9.05 4.21
C LYS A 223 7.87 8.43 5.13
N PHE A 224 8.35 7.74 6.15
CA PHE A 224 7.55 7.07 7.16
C PHE A 224 8.01 7.48 8.54
N GLN A 225 7.08 7.64 9.47
CA GLN A 225 7.37 8.10 10.82
C GLN A 225 7.29 6.95 11.82
N GLY A 226 8.43 6.56 12.39
CA GLY A 226 8.48 5.71 13.57
C GLY A 226 8.19 6.55 14.82
N LEU A 227 7.15 6.21 15.57
CA LEU A 227 6.74 6.92 16.78
C LEU A 227 7.41 6.33 18.03
N SER A 228 7.77 7.19 18.97
CA SER A 228 8.11 6.77 20.33
C SER A 228 6.86 6.33 21.10
N THR A 229 7.04 5.60 22.21
CA THR A 229 5.92 5.22 23.07
C THR A 229 5.12 6.43 23.57
N PRO A 230 5.74 7.52 24.09
CA PRO A 230 4.98 8.68 24.52
C PRO A 230 4.22 9.38 23.38
N GLU A 231 4.80 9.45 22.18
CA GLU A 231 4.12 10.02 21.02
C GLU A 231 2.92 9.16 20.61
N PHE A 232 3.12 7.84 20.44
CA PHE A 232 2.06 6.92 20.07
C PHE A 232 0.92 6.90 21.08
N LEU A 233 1.19 6.92 22.38
CA LEU A 233 0.13 6.94 23.39
C LEU A 233 -0.70 8.22 23.37
N ARG A 234 -0.10 9.35 22.98
CA ARG A 234 -0.81 10.63 22.85
C ARG A 234 -1.76 10.67 21.66
N THR A 235 -1.55 9.81 20.66
CA THR A 235 -2.44 9.76 19.50
C THR A 235 -3.71 8.94 19.76
N ILE A 236 -3.76 8.15 20.84
CA ILE A 236 -4.87 7.25 21.11
C ILE A 236 -6.07 8.03 21.64
N GLU A 237 -7.19 7.94 20.93
CA GLU A 237 -8.46 8.55 21.31
C GLU A 237 -9.56 7.50 21.49
N ILE A 238 -10.52 7.83 22.35
CA ILE A 238 -11.71 7.01 22.64
C ILE A 238 -12.93 7.80 22.19
N LEU A 239 -13.53 7.39 21.07
CA LEU A 239 -14.70 8.06 20.51
C LEU A 239 -15.98 7.77 21.32
N ARG A 240 -16.11 6.52 21.76
CA ARG A 240 -17.28 6.04 22.48
C ARG A 240 -16.91 4.87 23.36
N ALA A 241 -17.54 4.79 24.52
CA ALA A 241 -17.48 3.65 25.41
C ALA A 241 -18.90 3.24 25.79
N GLY A 242 -19.14 1.93 25.92
CA GLY A 242 -20.44 1.38 26.27
C GLY A 242 -20.35 -0.12 26.49
N PHE A 243 -21.38 -0.85 26.10
CA PHE A 243 -21.45 -2.29 26.26
C PHE A 243 -21.79 -2.99 24.95
N VAL A 244 -21.17 -4.14 24.71
CA VAL A 244 -21.73 -5.13 23.79
C VAL A 244 -22.58 -6.08 24.61
N VAL A 245 -23.82 -6.31 24.19
CA VAL A 245 -24.75 -7.26 24.79
C VAL A 245 -25.09 -8.32 23.76
N TRP A 246 -24.86 -9.58 24.12
CA TRP A 246 -25.28 -10.74 23.35
C TRP A 246 -26.62 -11.22 23.89
N ASN A 247 -27.62 -11.25 23.02
CA ASN A 247 -28.93 -11.80 23.36
C ASN A 247 -28.89 -13.33 23.44
N GLU A 248 -30.04 -13.96 23.72
CA GLU A 248 -30.17 -15.42 23.81
C GLU A 248 -29.79 -16.14 22.51
N ASN A 249 -29.92 -15.47 21.35
CA ASN A 249 -29.51 -15.97 20.04
C ASN A 249 -28.02 -15.71 19.72
N ASN A 250 -27.25 -15.23 20.70
CA ASN A 250 -25.85 -14.85 20.57
C ASN A 250 -25.58 -13.73 19.55
N MET A 251 -26.58 -12.89 19.26
CA MET A 251 -26.44 -11.73 18.39
C MET A 251 -25.95 -10.51 19.18
N PRO A 252 -24.84 -9.85 18.78
CA PRO A 252 -24.29 -8.71 19.50
C PRO A 252 -25.05 -7.41 19.19
N HIS A 253 -25.35 -6.65 20.24
CA HIS A 253 -25.93 -5.30 20.17
C HIS A 253 -25.09 -4.31 20.98
N LEU A 254 -24.99 -3.06 20.52
CA LEU A 254 -24.27 -1.99 21.22
C LEU A 254 -25.23 -1.17 22.08
N TRP A 255 -25.01 -1.17 23.39
CA TRP A 255 -25.83 -0.44 24.37
C TRP A 255 -25.00 0.58 25.15
N ASP A 256 -25.60 1.71 25.51
CA ASP A 256 -24.93 2.74 26.34
C ASP A 256 -25.12 2.54 27.85
N ASN A 257 -26.08 1.70 28.24
CA ASN A 257 -26.36 1.29 29.62
C ASN A 257 -26.91 -0.14 29.64
N LEU A 258 -27.04 -0.72 30.83
CA LEU A 258 -27.45 -2.11 31.03
C LEU A 258 -28.82 -2.23 31.74
N ASP A 259 -29.61 -1.16 31.79
CA ASP A 259 -30.90 -1.12 32.52
C ASP A 259 -31.90 -2.20 32.02
N SER A 260 -31.77 -2.62 30.76
CA SER A 260 -32.63 -3.63 30.11
C SER A 260 -31.98 -5.02 30.01
N LEU A 261 -30.91 -5.28 30.77
CA LEU A 261 -30.21 -6.56 30.73
C LEU A 261 -31.06 -7.67 31.35
N LYS A 262 -31.43 -8.66 30.55
CA LYS A 262 -32.24 -9.81 30.98
C LYS A 262 -31.35 -10.97 31.44
N ALA A 263 -31.90 -11.85 32.28
CA ALA A 263 -31.29 -13.13 32.58
C ALA A 263 -31.04 -13.91 31.27
N GLY A 264 -29.91 -14.62 31.18
CA GLY A 264 -29.52 -15.34 29.96
C GLY A 264 -28.74 -14.50 28.94
N HIS A 265 -28.80 -13.16 28.99
CA HIS A 265 -27.92 -12.31 28.19
C HIS A 265 -26.47 -12.37 28.70
N ARG A 266 -25.52 -12.15 27.78
CA ARG A 266 -24.11 -11.89 28.11
C ARG A 266 -23.78 -10.45 27.77
N PHE A 267 -22.81 -9.86 28.46
CA PHE A 267 -22.37 -8.50 28.17
C PHE A 267 -20.88 -8.30 28.44
N GLY A 268 -20.31 -7.24 27.88
CA GLY A 268 -18.94 -6.85 28.14
C GLY A 268 -18.72 -5.37 27.83
N PRO A 269 -17.72 -4.74 28.46
CA PRO A 269 -17.35 -3.37 28.13
C PRO A 269 -16.82 -3.29 26.72
N THR A 270 -17.18 -2.22 26.02
CA THR A 270 -16.65 -1.94 24.69
C THR A 270 -16.19 -0.50 24.54
N PHE A 271 -15.14 -0.33 23.74
CA PHE A 271 -14.47 0.93 23.49
C PHE A 271 -14.22 1.09 21.99
N TRP A 272 -14.62 2.23 21.43
CA TRP A 272 -14.26 2.64 20.08
C TRP A 272 -12.94 3.40 20.13
N LEU A 273 -11.88 2.75 19.68
CA LEU A 273 -10.52 3.25 19.76
C LEU A 273 -9.99 3.61 18.37
N HIS A 274 -9.25 4.70 18.26
CA HIS A 274 -8.44 5.01 17.08
C HIS A 274 -7.22 5.83 17.45
N SER A 275 -6.38 6.06 16.45
CA SER A 275 -5.36 7.10 16.47
C SER A 275 -5.90 8.36 15.78
N ASP A 276 -5.68 9.54 16.36
CA ASP A 276 -5.93 10.83 15.70
C ASP A 276 -4.95 11.09 14.54
N LEU A 277 -3.76 10.48 14.61
CA LEU A 277 -2.76 10.52 13.55
C LEU A 277 -3.17 9.66 12.34
N GLN A 278 -3.28 10.31 11.18
CA GLN A 278 -3.61 9.66 9.91
C GLN A 278 -2.60 8.57 9.53
N ASP A 279 -3.08 7.47 8.95
CA ASP A 279 -2.26 6.34 8.49
C ASP A 279 -1.35 5.77 9.59
N CYS A 280 -1.71 5.93 10.87
CA CYS A 280 -0.98 5.39 12.01
C CYS A 280 -1.39 3.94 12.29
N VAL A 281 -0.42 3.11 12.69
CA VAL A 281 -0.64 1.76 13.22
C VAL A 281 0.29 1.43 14.38
N GLY A 282 -0.24 0.75 15.40
CA GLY A 282 0.55 0.24 16.51
C GLY A 282 -0.18 -0.76 17.39
N LEU A 283 0.57 -1.43 18.26
CA LEU A 283 0.03 -2.26 19.34
C LEU A 283 0.28 -1.58 20.69
N ALA A 284 -0.79 -1.28 21.41
CA ALA A 284 -0.72 -0.75 22.76
C ALA A 284 -0.91 -1.87 23.79
N ASP A 285 -0.20 -1.81 24.91
CA ASP A 285 -0.50 -2.66 26.07
C ASP A 285 -1.78 -2.19 26.72
N GLY A 286 -2.78 -3.06 26.81
CA GLY A 286 -4.08 -2.76 27.37
C GLY A 286 -4.44 -3.68 28.53
N LYS A 287 -5.16 -3.12 29.50
CA LYS A 287 -5.83 -3.88 30.56
C LYS A 287 -7.27 -3.39 30.72
N ILE A 288 -8.18 -4.31 30.98
CA ILE A 288 -9.52 -3.97 31.47
C ILE A 288 -9.60 -4.40 32.92
N ASN A 289 -9.80 -3.41 33.78
CA ASN A 289 -10.01 -3.61 35.20
C ASN A 289 -11.51 -3.54 35.51
N GLY A 290 -11.99 -4.45 36.35
CA GLY A 290 -13.32 -4.38 36.97
C GLY A 290 -13.18 -3.95 38.43
N TYR A 291 -14.04 -3.04 38.86
CA TYR A 291 -14.15 -2.66 40.26
C TYR A 291 -15.42 -3.27 40.84
N LEU A 292 -15.28 -4.04 41.91
CA LEU A 292 -16.40 -4.69 42.60
C LEU A 292 -16.99 -3.75 43.65
N HIS A 293 -18.29 -3.89 43.94
CA HIS A 293 -18.92 -3.18 45.06
C HIS A 293 -18.22 -3.53 46.38
N GLY A 294 -17.82 -2.52 47.14
CA GLY A 294 -17.13 -2.68 48.43
C GLY A 294 -15.65 -3.08 48.36
N SER A 295 -15.08 -3.30 47.16
CA SER A 295 -13.65 -3.57 47.01
C SER A 295 -12.85 -2.28 46.84
N VAL A 296 -11.71 -2.18 47.52
CA VAL A 296 -10.75 -1.08 47.37
C VAL A 296 -9.80 -1.31 46.19
N GLN A 297 -9.58 -2.56 45.79
CA GLN A 297 -8.64 -2.90 44.71
C GLN A 297 -9.37 -3.37 43.45
N PRO A 298 -8.98 -2.87 42.25
CA PRO A 298 -9.48 -3.37 40.99
C PRO A 298 -9.00 -4.79 40.69
N MET A 299 -9.86 -5.59 40.08
CA MET A 299 -9.52 -6.89 39.51
C MET A 299 -9.20 -6.74 38.03
N THR A 300 -8.06 -7.26 37.57
CA THR A 300 -7.76 -7.33 36.13
C THR A 300 -8.59 -8.44 35.50
N LEU A 301 -9.54 -8.06 34.64
CA LEU A 301 -10.43 -8.98 33.92
C LEU A 301 -9.84 -9.39 32.57
N TRP A 302 -9.04 -8.51 31.95
CA TRP A 302 -8.35 -8.79 30.70
C TRP A 302 -7.03 -8.03 30.63
N GLU A 303 -6.01 -8.65 30.05
CA GLU A 303 -4.72 -8.03 29.73
C GLU A 303 -4.21 -8.56 28.39
N GLY A 304 -3.73 -7.66 27.52
CA GLY A 304 -3.22 -8.04 26.22
C GLY A 304 -2.82 -6.85 25.34
N LYS A 305 -2.58 -7.12 24.07
CA LYS A 305 -2.24 -6.10 23.07
C LYS A 305 -3.51 -5.61 22.36
N ILE A 306 -3.69 -4.30 22.29
CA ILE A 306 -4.79 -3.65 21.59
C ILE A 306 -4.26 -3.07 20.27
N PRO A 307 -4.79 -3.47 19.11
CA PRO A 307 -4.45 -2.85 17.84
C PRO A 307 -5.07 -1.46 17.74
N ILE A 308 -4.24 -0.46 17.51
CA ILE A 308 -4.66 0.92 17.28
C ILE A 308 -4.33 1.29 15.84
N THR A 309 -5.34 1.79 15.12
CA THR A 309 -5.23 2.32 13.75
C THR A 309 -5.91 3.68 13.65
N HIS A 310 -5.63 4.45 12.61
CA HIS A 310 -6.37 5.68 12.32
C HIS A 310 -7.88 5.45 12.07
N VAL A 311 -8.26 4.26 11.58
CA VAL A 311 -9.66 3.87 11.44
C VAL A 311 -10.21 3.45 12.81
N PRO A 312 -11.36 3.99 13.25
CA PRO A 312 -12.05 3.54 14.46
C PRO A 312 -12.35 2.04 14.45
N ARG A 313 -11.97 1.38 15.54
CA ARG A 313 -12.24 -0.04 15.76
C ARG A 313 -12.96 -0.26 17.08
N LEU A 314 -13.96 -1.13 17.03
CA LEU A 314 -14.62 -1.63 18.22
C LEU A 314 -13.70 -2.63 18.94
N PHE A 315 -13.37 -2.33 20.18
CA PHE A 315 -12.62 -3.22 21.06
C PHE A 315 -13.55 -3.73 22.17
N SER A 316 -13.78 -5.04 22.22
CA SER A 316 -14.68 -5.70 23.20
C SER A 316 -14.17 -7.10 23.53
N PRO A 317 -13.11 -7.24 24.35
CA PRO A 317 -12.42 -8.52 24.55
C PRO A 317 -13.11 -9.43 25.58
N LEU A 318 -14.15 -8.94 26.27
CA LEU A 318 -14.81 -9.65 27.37
C LEU A 318 -16.27 -9.97 27.04
N SER A 319 -16.73 -11.11 27.54
CA SER A 319 -18.15 -11.50 27.53
C SER A 319 -18.48 -12.26 28.82
N MET A 320 -19.25 -11.62 29.69
CA MET A 320 -19.63 -12.10 31.02
C MET A 320 -21.12 -12.41 31.07
N ALA A 321 -21.53 -13.30 31.97
CA ALA A 321 -22.93 -13.56 32.23
C ALA A 321 -23.60 -12.35 32.92
N SER A 322 -24.89 -12.14 32.66
CA SER A 322 -25.71 -11.10 33.31
C SER A 322 -25.69 -11.17 34.84
N THR A 323 -25.42 -12.33 35.45
CA THR A 323 -25.29 -12.49 36.91
C THR A 323 -24.13 -11.67 37.50
N HIS A 324 -23.03 -11.49 36.78
CA HIS A 324 -21.88 -10.71 37.25
C HIS A 324 -22.14 -9.19 37.27
N PHE A 325 -23.25 -8.73 36.68
CA PHE A 325 -23.63 -7.31 36.66
C PHE A 325 -23.81 -6.73 38.07
N GLN A 326 -24.34 -7.51 39.01
CA GLN A 326 -24.62 -7.03 40.37
C GLN A 326 -23.35 -6.83 41.20
N GLU A 327 -22.30 -7.58 40.91
CA GLU A 327 -21.05 -7.54 41.68
C GLU A 327 -20.15 -6.38 41.24
N LEU A 328 -20.23 -5.96 39.98
CA LEU A 328 -19.36 -4.96 39.36
C LEU A 328 -19.96 -3.54 39.41
N LYS A 329 -19.16 -2.56 39.80
CA LYS A 329 -19.48 -1.12 39.85
C LYS A 329 -19.10 -0.40 38.55
N LEU A 330 -17.88 -0.64 38.04
CA LEU A 330 -17.39 -0.02 36.79
C LEU A 330 -16.32 -0.87 36.11
N PHE A 331 -16.15 -0.64 34.81
CA PHE A 331 -14.99 -1.06 34.03
C PHE A 331 -14.05 0.12 33.78
N GLU A 332 -12.75 -0.13 33.82
CA GLU A 332 -11.72 0.84 33.46
C GLU A 332 -10.79 0.23 32.40
N LEU A 333 -10.67 0.93 31.28
CA LEU A 333 -9.66 0.65 30.27
C LEU A 333 -8.38 1.39 30.64
N VAL A 334 -7.30 0.64 30.79
CA VAL A 334 -5.94 1.15 31.04
C VAL A 334 -5.09 0.84 29.82
N ILE A 335 -4.43 1.84 29.26
CA ILE A 335 -3.48 1.69 28.16
C ILE A 335 -2.10 2.16 28.63
N ALA A 336 -1.09 1.29 28.49
CA ALA A 336 0.29 1.54 28.92
C ALA A 336 0.38 2.08 30.36
N ARG A 337 -0.42 1.51 31.27
CA ARG A 337 -0.53 1.88 32.70
C ARG A 337 -1.28 3.19 33.00
N HIS A 338 -1.84 3.86 31.99
CA HIS A 338 -2.67 5.05 32.17
C HIS A 338 -4.15 4.71 31.99
N PRO A 339 -5.04 5.07 32.92
CA PRO A 339 -6.48 4.91 32.74
C PRO A 339 -6.97 5.89 31.66
N VAL A 340 -7.64 5.36 30.63
CA VAL A 340 -8.05 6.14 29.44
C VAL A 340 -9.57 6.29 29.35
N SER A 341 -10.33 5.29 29.80
CA SER A 341 -11.80 5.38 29.87
C SER A 341 -12.38 4.55 31.00
N ARG A 342 -13.53 5.00 31.51
CA ARG A 342 -14.31 4.31 32.53
C ARG A 342 -15.75 4.19 32.08
N ILE A 343 -16.34 3.03 32.30
CA ILE A 343 -17.75 2.74 32.00
C ILE A 343 -18.41 2.32 33.31
N SER A 344 -19.29 3.15 33.84
CA SER A 344 -20.08 2.80 35.02
C SER A 344 -21.21 1.85 34.65
N LEU A 345 -21.47 0.86 35.51
CA LEU A 345 -22.63 -0.02 35.40
C LEU A 345 -23.87 0.58 36.08
N ALA A 346 -23.71 1.63 36.89
CA ALA A 346 -24.83 2.34 37.48
C ALA A 346 -25.67 3.00 36.39
N SER A 347 -26.99 3.01 36.59
CA SER A 347 -27.89 3.74 35.71
C SER A 347 -27.47 5.21 35.66
N LYS A 348 -27.36 5.77 34.45
CA LYS A 348 -27.05 7.20 34.31
C LYS A 348 -28.12 7.98 35.07
N PRO A 349 -27.76 8.96 35.91
CA PRO A 349 -28.74 9.73 36.66
C PRO A 349 -29.73 10.35 35.66
N LYS A 350 -30.99 9.95 35.75
CA LYS A 350 -32.06 10.54 34.94
C LYS A 350 -32.44 11.86 35.58
N ALA A 351 -32.23 12.97 34.86
CA ALA A 351 -32.80 14.24 35.25
C ALA A 351 -34.32 14.13 35.09
N ILE A 352 -35.04 14.10 36.22
CA ILE A 352 -36.50 14.15 36.23
C ILE A 352 -36.87 15.62 36.30
N PHE A 353 -37.47 16.13 35.23
CA PHE A 353 -38.06 17.45 35.24
C PHE A 353 -39.41 17.38 35.94
N THR A 354 -39.62 18.24 36.93
CA THR A 354 -40.93 18.43 37.54
C THR A 354 -41.87 19.11 36.54
N ASN A 355 -43.17 19.04 36.80
CA ASN A 355 -44.19 19.75 36.01
C ASN A 355 -44.01 21.28 36.05
N GLU A 356 -43.13 21.79 36.91
CA GLU A 356 -42.77 23.21 37.06
C GLU A 356 -41.48 23.58 36.30
N GLY A 357 -40.88 22.64 35.55
CA GLY A 357 -39.66 22.87 34.79
C GLY A 357 -38.36 22.85 35.62
N THR A 358 -38.43 22.48 36.90
CA THR A 358 -37.26 22.33 37.78
C THR A 358 -36.71 20.91 37.74
N ILE A 359 -35.40 20.72 37.96
CA ILE A 359 -34.80 19.38 38.09
C ILE A 359 -35.07 18.88 39.50
N ALA A 360 -35.81 17.78 39.63
CA ALA A 360 -35.98 17.11 40.92
C ALA A 360 -34.61 16.65 41.44
N SER A 361 -34.28 16.98 42.69
CA SER A 361 -32.99 16.63 43.30
C SER A 361 -32.69 15.13 43.13
N PRO A 362 -31.53 14.75 42.57
CA PRO A 362 -31.20 13.33 42.42
C PRO A 362 -31.05 12.69 43.80
N VAL A 363 -31.64 11.50 43.96
CA VAL A 363 -31.45 10.63 45.13
C VAL A 363 -29.95 10.39 45.27
N SER A 364 -29.39 10.86 46.40
CA SER A 364 -28.01 10.70 46.89
C SER A 364 -26.97 10.32 45.84
N MET A 365 -26.28 11.32 45.29
CA MET A 365 -25.03 11.10 44.58
C MET A 365 -23.95 10.63 45.56
N ASP A 366 -23.54 9.36 45.47
CA ASP A 366 -22.16 9.00 45.80
C ASP A 366 -21.29 9.43 44.61
N SER A 367 -21.07 10.74 44.49
CA SER A 367 -20.32 11.35 43.38
C SER A 367 -18.83 11.07 43.51
N GLU A 368 -18.32 10.07 42.81
CA GLU A 368 -16.89 9.91 42.50
C GLU A 368 -16.55 10.43 41.09
N SER A 369 -17.24 11.47 40.62
CA SER A 369 -16.77 12.29 39.48
C SER A 369 -16.12 13.57 40.02
N PRO A 370 -14.93 13.98 39.53
CA PRO A 370 -14.24 15.18 40.01
C PRO A 370 -14.89 16.48 39.54
N ILE A 371 -15.98 16.39 38.78
CA ILE A 371 -16.78 17.55 38.39
C ILE A 371 -17.74 17.82 39.53
N SER A 372 -17.37 18.80 40.35
CA SER A 372 -18.23 19.35 41.40
C SER A 372 -19.60 19.66 40.82
N ASN A 373 -20.68 19.35 41.56
CA ASN A 373 -22.04 19.74 41.20
C ASN A 373 -22.18 21.24 40.86
N LYS A 374 -21.28 22.09 41.39
CA LYS A 374 -21.20 23.50 41.05
C LYS A 374 -20.79 23.76 39.59
N ASP A 375 -19.93 22.94 39.00
CA ASP A 375 -19.44 23.11 37.63
C ASP A 375 -20.47 22.63 36.59
N LEU A 376 -21.21 21.57 36.93
CA LEU A 376 -22.36 21.11 36.15
C LEU A 376 -23.49 22.16 36.14
N LEU A 377 -23.82 22.73 37.31
CA LEU A 377 -24.82 23.79 37.42
C LEU A 377 -24.40 25.07 36.69
N LYS A 378 -23.11 25.43 36.72
CA LYS A 378 -22.58 26.57 35.93
C LYS A 378 -22.73 26.35 34.43
N LYS A 379 -22.38 25.17 33.91
CA LYS A 379 -22.54 24.85 32.47
C LYS A 379 -24.00 24.85 32.03
N LEU A 380 -24.90 24.32 32.86
CA LEU A 380 -26.33 24.32 32.57
C LEU A 380 -26.91 25.76 32.57
N ASN A 381 -26.52 26.60 33.52
CA ASN A 381 -26.98 27.99 33.56
C ASN A 381 -26.44 28.81 32.38
N SER A 382 -25.22 28.52 31.88
CA SER A 382 -24.69 29.16 30.67
C SER A 382 -25.40 28.76 29.37
N LEU A 383 -26.11 27.63 29.37
CA LEU A 383 -26.93 27.20 28.23
C LEU A 383 -28.37 27.75 28.31
N ALA A 384 -28.86 28.05 29.51
CA ALA A 384 -30.19 28.61 29.73
C ALA A 384 -30.25 30.14 29.50
N ASN A 385 -29.13 30.85 29.66
CA ASN A 385 -29.00 32.26 29.29
C ASN A 385 -27.83 32.42 28.31
N PRO A 386 -28.07 32.24 27.00
CA PRO A 386 -27.10 32.60 25.99
C PRO A 386 -27.04 34.12 25.92
N ASN A 387 -25.92 34.71 26.33
CA ASN A 387 -25.57 36.06 25.86
C ASN A 387 -25.12 35.98 24.41
#